data_AF-A0A1H0EPK0-F1
#
_entry.id   AF-A0A1H0EPK0-F1
#
_cell.length_a   1.000
_cell.length_b   1.000
_cell.length_c   1.000
_cell.angle_alpha   90.00
_cell.angle_beta   90.00
_cell.angle_gamma   90.00
#
_symmetry.space_group_name_H-M   'P 1'
#
loop_
_entity.id
_entity.type
_entity.pdbx_description
1 polymer ?
#
loop_
_entity_poly.entity_id
_entity_poly.type
_entity_poly.pdbx_seq_one_letter_code
_entity_poly.pdbx_strand_id
1 'polypeptide(L)'
;MVDWSWRALRRNTLTTPVLLRSIPVGVVIAAGVLATGWTHRLLADHQDLVVHTFQAIDNTKDVLIGLDDAETGQRGYLLSGDRRYLEPYDKALGRLWRLRGELRSHISDNAAQVARVTALDTLVDTKLAELKDSIALHDTQGFQAARDREIAMMERATMDRIRAVIGEITRGETTLLAERQSEVDRDERRIRWVAVAIALASFLTRAGVEIYLARRERRRDAQEGAPPALASSSLALRRADQGSARRRRPGLWW
;
A
#
# COMPACT_ATOMS: atom_id res chain seq x y z
N MET A 1 -21.81 -51.90 -4.65
CA MET A 1 -21.75 -50.89 -3.58
C MET A 1 -20.28 -50.59 -3.34
N VAL A 2 -19.85 -49.35 -3.55
CA VAL A 2 -18.47 -48.91 -3.34
C VAL A 2 -18.34 -48.49 -1.88
N ASP A 3 -17.63 -49.27 -1.07
CA ASP A 3 -17.46 -48.98 0.36
C ASP A 3 -16.52 -47.78 0.56
N TRP A 4 -17.12 -46.59 0.72
CA TRP A 4 -16.48 -45.34 1.12
C TRP A 4 -16.11 -45.36 2.62
N SER A 5 -15.23 -46.27 3.03
CA SER A 5 -14.74 -46.30 4.41
C SER A 5 -13.58 -45.30 4.59
N TRP A 6 -13.73 -44.36 5.54
CA TRP A 6 -12.69 -43.37 5.91
C TRP A 6 -11.32 -44.00 6.23
N ARG A 7 -11.29 -45.28 6.64
CA ARG A 7 -10.06 -46.03 6.91
C ARG A 7 -9.32 -46.45 5.63
N ALA A 8 -10.04 -46.78 4.56
CA ALA A 8 -9.43 -47.14 3.27
C ALA A 8 -8.77 -45.93 2.59
N LEU A 9 -9.42 -44.77 2.67
CA LEU A 9 -8.85 -43.51 2.18
C LEU A 9 -7.54 -43.18 2.94
N ARG A 10 -7.56 -43.29 4.28
CA ARG A 10 -6.40 -42.97 5.14
C ARG A 10 -5.18 -43.87 4.90
N ARG A 11 -5.37 -45.11 4.42
CA ARG A 11 -4.28 -46.08 4.24
C ARG A 11 -3.58 -45.98 2.88
N ASN A 12 -4.25 -45.44 1.86
CA ASN A 12 -3.70 -45.35 0.50
C ASN A 12 -3.24 -43.94 0.12
N THR A 13 -3.82 -42.87 0.69
CA THR A 13 -3.48 -41.49 0.32
C THR A 13 -2.50 -40.80 1.28
N LEU A 14 -2.36 -41.27 2.52
CA LEU A 14 -1.39 -40.74 3.52
C LEU A 14 -0.10 -41.56 3.55
N THR A 15 0.46 -41.85 2.38
CA THR A 15 1.84 -42.35 2.32
C THR A 15 2.79 -41.16 2.54
N THR A 16 3.91 -41.39 3.24
CA THR A 16 4.96 -40.38 3.47
C THR A 16 5.38 -39.58 2.23
N PRO A 17 5.45 -40.14 0.98
CA PRO A 17 5.73 -39.34 -0.22
C PRO A 17 4.62 -38.35 -0.61
N VAL A 18 3.34 -38.65 -0.34
CA VAL A 18 2.23 -37.73 -0.65
C VAL A 18 2.26 -36.53 0.29
N LEU A 19 2.51 -36.77 1.59
CA LEU A 19 2.68 -35.71 2.59
C LEU A 19 3.87 -34.78 2.27
N LEU A 20 4.99 -35.36 1.81
CA LEU A 20 6.18 -34.60 1.42
C LEU A 20 5.92 -33.69 0.20
N ARG A 21 5.09 -34.16 -0.75
CA ARG A 21 4.72 -33.42 -1.97
C ARG A 21 3.76 -32.24 -1.71
N SER A 22 2.96 -32.29 -0.64
CA SER A 22 1.96 -31.25 -0.32
C SER A 22 2.49 -30.05 0.45
N ILE A 23 3.61 -30.20 1.18
CA ILE A 23 4.17 -29.12 2.04
C ILE A 23 4.53 -27.85 1.25
N PRO A 24 5.23 -27.91 0.09
CA PRO A 24 5.58 -26.70 -0.67
C PRO A 24 4.34 -25.96 -1.19
N VAL A 25 3.30 -26.70 -1.58
CA VAL A 25 2.04 -26.13 -2.08
C VAL A 25 1.32 -25.38 -0.97
N GLY A 26 1.27 -25.94 0.24
CA GLY A 26 0.69 -25.28 1.41
C GLY A 26 1.43 -23.99 1.80
N VAL A 27 2.76 -23.98 1.70
CA VAL A 27 3.59 -22.79 1.98
C VAL A 27 3.31 -21.66 0.98
N VAL A 28 3.17 -21.97 -0.32
CA VAL A 28 2.82 -20.97 -1.34
C VAL A 28 1.44 -20.36 -1.07
N ILE A 29 0.46 -21.20 -0.75
CA ILE A 29 -0.92 -20.73 -0.48
C ILE A 29 -0.94 -19.86 0.78
N ALA A 30 -0.29 -20.29 1.86
CA ALA A 30 -0.21 -19.52 3.11
C ALA A 30 0.51 -18.18 2.92
N ALA A 31 1.61 -18.16 2.17
CA ALA A 31 2.33 -16.94 1.82
C ALA A 31 1.47 -15.99 0.97
N GLY A 32 0.71 -16.54 0.01
CA GLY A 32 -0.24 -15.78 -0.80
C GLY A 32 -1.31 -15.10 0.06
N VAL A 33 -1.97 -15.85 0.95
CA VAL A 33 -3.01 -15.32 1.85
C VAL A 33 -2.45 -14.25 2.80
N LEU A 34 -1.26 -14.46 3.36
CA LEU A 34 -0.60 -13.47 4.21
C LEU A 34 -0.24 -12.19 3.44
N ALA A 35 0.26 -12.34 2.20
CA ALA A 35 0.56 -11.20 1.33
C ALA A 35 -0.71 -10.40 1.01
N THR A 36 -1.81 -11.07 0.64
CA THR A 36 -3.09 -10.40 0.32
C THR A 36 -3.67 -9.67 1.52
N GLY A 37 -3.63 -10.29 2.71
CA GLY A 37 -4.10 -9.67 3.95
C GLY A 37 -3.27 -8.45 4.39
N TRP A 38 -1.95 -8.49 4.20
CA TRP A 38 -1.07 -7.36 4.46
C TRP A 38 -1.26 -6.22 3.46
N THR A 39 -1.38 -6.53 2.16
CA THR A 39 -1.66 -5.50 1.14
C THR A 39 -2.98 -4.78 1.38
N HIS A 40 -4.02 -5.48 1.84
CA HIS A 40 -5.31 -4.84 2.13
C HIS A 40 -5.25 -3.85 3.30
N ARG A 41 -4.46 -4.15 4.35
CA ARG A 41 -4.27 -3.21 5.46
C ARG A 41 -3.46 -1.98 5.03
N LEU A 42 -2.41 -2.20 4.23
CA LEU A 42 -1.61 -1.11 3.68
C LEU A 42 -2.46 -0.19 2.77
N LEU A 43 -3.29 -0.75 1.89
CA LEU A 43 -4.15 0.04 1.00
C LEU A 43 -5.23 0.86 1.72
N ALA A 44 -5.76 0.37 2.85
CA ALA A 44 -6.80 1.06 3.60
C ALA A 44 -6.27 2.39 4.20
N ASP A 45 -5.08 2.35 4.82
CA ASP A 45 -4.45 3.56 5.39
C ASP A 45 -4.14 4.61 4.30
N HIS A 46 -3.85 4.17 3.07
CA HIS A 46 -3.64 5.10 1.94
C HIS A 46 -4.92 5.76 1.45
N GLN A 47 -6.05 5.06 1.43
CA GLN A 47 -7.31 5.63 0.98
C GLN A 47 -7.76 6.77 1.90
N ASP A 48 -7.68 6.58 3.22
CA ASP A 48 -8.08 7.60 4.19
C ASP A 48 -7.18 8.84 4.10
N LEU A 49 -5.87 8.66 3.97
CA LEU A 49 -4.92 9.76 3.84
C LEU A 49 -5.09 10.55 2.53
N VAL A 50 -5.33 9.87 1.41
CA VAL A 50 -5.60 10.52 0.10
C VAL A 50 -6.87 11.37 0.21
N VAL A 51 -7.93 10.82 0.80
CA VAL A 51 -9.20 11.53 1.02
C VAL A 51 -8.98 12.78 1.88
N HIS A 52 -8.24 12.67 2.99
CA HIS A 52 -7.93 13.81 3.85
C HIS A 52 -7.14 14.91 3.14
N THR A 53 -6.11 14.56 2.36
CA THR A 53 -5.34 15.53 1.58
C THR A 53 -6.23 16.27 0.58
N PHE A 54 -7.08 15.57 -0.17
CA PHE A 54 -7.98 16.23 -1.12
C PHE A 54 -9.04 17.08 -0.42
N GLN A 55 -9.58 16.64 0.71
CA GLN A 55 -10.49 17.44 1.53
C GLN A 55 -9.83 18.72 2.05
N ALA A 56 -8.56 18.66 2.48
CA ALA A 56 -7.82 19.84 2.92
C ALA A 56 -7.60 20.84 1.77
N ILE A 57 -7.21 20.35 0.59
CA ILE A 57 -7.03 21.16 -0.61
C ILE A 57 -8.35 21.82 -1.04
N ASP A 58 -9.44 21.05 -1.10
CA ASP A 58 -10.73 21.55 -1.53
C ASP A 58 -11.33 22.54 -0.52
N ASN A 59 -11.22 22.28 0.79
CA ASN A 59 -11.61 23.27 1.80
C ASN A 59 -10.84 24.59 1.65
N THR A 60 -9.55 24.52 1.32
CA THR A 60 -8.73 25.71 1.12
C THR A 60 -9.19 26.50 -0.13
N LYS A 61 -9.55 25.82 -1.22
CA LYS A 61 -10.15 26.46 -2.40
C LYS A 61 -11.51 27.07 -2.09
N ASP A 62 -12.33 26.38 -1.31
CA ASP A 62 -13.64 26.87 -0.89
C ASP A 62 -13.54 28.14 -0.04
N VAL A 63 -12.49 28.27 0.79
CA VAL A 63 -12.19 29.52 1.50
C VAL A 63 -11.87 30.64 0.51
N LEU A 64 -11.07 30.37 -0.52
CA LEU A 64 -10.77 31.37 -1.56
C LEU A 64 -12.04 31.81 -2.31
N ILE A 65 -12.89 30.85 -2.69
CA ILE A 65 -14.17 31.13 -3.36
C ILE A 65 -15.06 31.98 -2.47
N GLY A 66 -15.18 31.65 -1.18
CA GLY A 66 -15.96 32.45 -0.24
C GLY A 66 -15.44 33.89 -0.11
N LEU A 67 -14.12 34.08 -0.11
CA LEU A 67 -13.54 35.43 -0.09
C LEU A 67 -13.78 36.21 -1.38
N ASP A 68 -13.66 35.55 -2.55
CA ASP A 68 -13.96 36.17 -3.84
C ASP A 68 -15.46 36.54 -3.95
N ASP A 69 -16.37 35.70 -3.45
CA ASP A 69 -17.81 35.99 -3.37
C ASP A 69 -18.08 37.22 -2.48
N ALA A 70 -17.39 37.29 -1.32
CA ALA A 70 -17.51 38.41 -0.41
C ALA A 70 -17.01 39.72 -1.03
N GLU A 71 -15.86 39.69 -1.69
CA GLU A 71 -15.30 40.85 -2.38
C GLU A 71 -16.15 41.26 -3.58
N THR A 72 -16.71 40.30 -4.32
CA THR A 72 -17.61 40.58 -5.45
C THR A 72 -18.89 41.26 -4.98
N GLY A 73 -19.52 40.76 -3.91
CA GLY A 73 -20.71 41.38 -3.34
C GLY A 73 -20.43 42.79 -2.81
N GLN A 74 -19.34 42.96 -2.07
CA GLN A 74 -18.90 44.25 -1.56
C GLN A 74 -18.65 45.25 -2.70
N ARG A 75 -17.92 44.88 -3.77
CA ARG A 75 -17.66 45.78 -4.90
C ARG A 75 -18.94 46.15 -5.66
N GLY A 76 -19.86 45.20 -5.82
CA GLY A 76 -21.17 45.46 -6.41
C GLY A 76 -21.96 46.49 -5.59
N TYR A 77 -21.91 46.38 -4.26
CA TYR A 77 -22.50 47.36 -3.37
C TYR A 77 -21.83 48.74 -3.47
N LEU A 78 -20.49 48.78 -3.40
CA LEU A 78 -19.75 50.03 -3.50
C LEU A 78 -20.05 50.77 -4.81
N LEU A 79 -20.18 50.04 -5.93
CA LEU A 79 -20.39 50.67 -7.23
C LEU A 79 -21.83 51.18 -7.43
N SER A 80 -22.82 50.47 -6.87
CA SER A 80 -24.24 50.73 -7.15
C SER A 80 -24.97 51.46 -6.02
N GLY A 81 -24.48 51.36 -4.79
CA GLY A 81 -25.20 51.72 -3.56
C GLY A 81 -26.41 50.83 -3.25
N ASP A 82 -26.65 49.76 -4.03
CA ASP A 82 -27.78 48.86 -3.83
C ASP A 82 -27.41 47.70 -2.92
N ARG A 83 -28.01 47.67 -1.73
CA ARG A 83 -27.77 46.66 -0.70
C ARG A 83 -28.05 45.22 -1.15
N ARG A 84 -28.81 44.99 -2.23
CA ARG A 84 -29.01 43.65 -2.79
C ARG A 84 -27.70 42.99 -3.21
N TYR A 85 -26.70 43.78 -3.60
CA TYR A 85 -25.37 43.27 -3.91
C TYR A 85 -24.59 42.77 -2.69
N LEU A 86 -25.04 43.04 -1.45
CA LEU A 86 -24.43 42.47 -0.24
C LEU A 86 -24.86 41.02 0.04
N GLU A 87 -25.85 40.47 -0.68
CA GLU A 87 -26.30 39.09 -0.46
C GLU A 87 -25.16 38.04 -0.60
N PRO A 88 -24.27 38.10 -1.61
CA PRO A 88 -23.10 37.21 -1.69
C PRO A 88 -22.12 37.41 -0.52
N TYR A 89 -21.94 38.65 -0.05
CA TYR A 89 -21.10 38.97 1.11
C TYR A 89 -21.61 38.32 2.39
N ASP A 90 -22.89 38.47 2.69
CA ASP A 90 -23.50 37.91 3.90
C ASP A 90 -23.48 36.37 3.87
N LYS A 91 -23.76 35.77 2.70
CA LYS A 91 -23.66 34.31 2.50
C LYS A 91 -22.22 33.81 2.67
N ALA A 92 -21.25 34.54 2.13
CA ALA A 92 -19.84 34.19 2.24
C ALA A 92 -19.36 34.19 3.69
N LEU A 93 -19.76 35.15 4.52
CA LEU A 93 -19.39 35.19 5.94
C LEU A 93 -19.80 33.92 6.68
N GLY A 94 -21.04 33.46 6.50
CA GLY A 94 -21.53 32.22 7.11
C GLY A 94 -20.78 30.99 6.61
N ARG A 95 -20.49 30.91 5.30
CA ARG A 95 -19.75 29.81 4.70
C ARG A 95 -18.30 29.77 5.20
N LEU A 96 -17.61 30.91 5.23
CA LEU A 96 -16.21 31.03 5.65
C LEU A 96 -16.01 30.59 7.09
N TRP A 97 -16.94 30.93 7.99
CA TRP A 97 -16.87 30.46 9.38
C TRP A 97 -16.86 28.93 9.48
N ARG A 98 -17.77 28.26 8.75
CA ARG A 98 -17.83 26.78 8.72
C ARG A 98 -16.56 26.18 8.09
N LEU A 99 -16.15 26.68 6.92
CA LEU A 99 -15.00 26.16 6.18
C LEU A 99 -13.69 26.24 6.97
N ARG A 100 -13.49 27.34 7.72
CA ARG A 100 -12.31 27.51 8.58
C ARG A 100 -12.28 26.49 9.72
N GLY A 101 -13.43 26.18 10.31
CA GLY A 101 -13.56 25.13 11.32
C GLY A 101 -13.21 23.75 10.77
N GLU A 102 -13.74 23.40 9.60
CA GLU A 102 -13.46 22.14 8.91
C GLU A 102 -11.97 22.03 8.53
N LEU A 103 -11.37 23.09 7.97
CA LEU A 103 -9.96 23.12 7.57
C LEU A 103 -9.01 22.84 8.74
N ARG A 104 -9.27 23.42 9.92
CA ARG A 104 -8.46 23.14 11.13
C ARG A 104 -8.57 21.69 11.60
N SER A 105 -9.72 21.06 11.43
CA SER A 105 -9.92 19.66 11.82
C SER A 105 -9.15 18.69 10.92
N HIS A 106 -9.00 19.00 9.63
CA HIS A 106 -8.35 18.13 8.64
C HIS A 106 -6.82 18.20 8.65
N ILE A 107 -6.21 19.25 9.24
CA ILE A 107 -4.78 19.55 9.14
C ILE A 107 -4.02 19.32 10.48
N SER A 108 -4.65 18.64 11.44
CA SER A 108 -4.15 18.54 12.82
C SER A 108 -2.87 17.71 13.01
N ASP A 109 -2.48 16.90 12.03
CA ASP A 109 -1.35 15.96 12.09
C ASP A 109 0.00 16.57 11.65
N ASN A 110 0.00 17.76 11.03
CA ASN A 110 1.20 18.39 10.49
C ASN A 110 1.42 19.82 11.01
N ALA A 111 2.40 19.98 11.91
CA ALA A 111 2.72 21.27 12.54
C ALA A 111 3.02 22.40 11.55
N ALA A 112 3.68 22.11 10.42
CA ALA A 112 3.97 23.12 9.40
C ALA A 112 2.68 23.56 8.69
N GLN A 113 1.76 22.65 8.43
CA GLN A 113 0.46 22.98 7.83
C GLN A 113 -0.46 23.71 8.81
N VAL A 114 -0.46 23.33 10.09
CA VAL A 114 -1.17 24.08 11.15
C VAL A 114 -0.72 25.54 11.21
N ALA A 115 0.59 25.80 11.09
CA ALA A 115 1.11 27.16 11.06
C ALA A 115 0.61 27.94 9.83
N ARG A 116 0.58 27.32 8.64
CA ARG A 116 0.05 27.94 7.41
C ARG A 116 -1.45 28.22 7.50
N VAL A 117 -2.24 27.30 8.05
CA VAL A 117 -3.68 27.51 8.27
C VAL A 117 -3.92 28.65 9.26
N THR A 118 -3.10 28.76 10.31
CA THR A 118 -3.18 29.88 11.26
C THR A 118 -2.85 31.22 10.60
N ALA A 119 -1.84 31.25 9.73
CA ALA A 119 -1.51 32.43 8.94
C ALA A 119 -2.65 32.80 7.96
N LEU A 120 -3.25 31.79 7.31
CA LEU A 120 -4.41 31.97 6.44
C LEU A 120 -5.60 32.56 7.22
N ASP A 121 -5.92 32.01 8.39
CA ASP A 121 -6.98 32.50 9.28
C ASP A 121 -6.80 33.99 9.59
N THR A 122 -5.58 34.40 9.94
CA THR A 122 -5.25 35.80 10.23
C THR A 122 -5.44 36.71 9.02
N LEU A 123 -5.04 36.25 7.84
CA LEU A 123 -5.22 36.99 6.59
C LEU A 123 -6.69 37.08 6.18
N VAL A 124 -7.46 36.02 6.37
CA VAL A 124 -8.91 35.99 6.14
C VAL A 124 -9.60 37.02 7.05
N ASP A 125 -9.28 37.03 8.34
CA ASP A 125 -9.82 38.00 9.30
C ASP A 125 -9.46 39.44 8.90
N THR A 126 -8.23 39.66 8.43
CA THR A 126 -7.77 40.95 7.91
C THR A 126 -8.60 41.37 6.69
N LYS A 127 -8.79 40.48 5.71
CA LYS A 127 -9.56 40.80 4.49
C LYS A 127 -11.03 41.05 4.80
N LEU A 128 -11.64 40.28 5.68
CA LEU A 128 -13.04 40.49 6.08
C LEU A 128 -13.22 41.83 6.81
N ALA A 129 -12.27 42.23 7.65
CA ALA A 129 -12.25 43.55 8.27
C ALA A 129 -12.10 44.66 7.22
N GLU A 130 -11.24 44.48 6.22
CA GLU A 130 -11.06 45.41 5.10
C GLU A 130 -12.37 45.62 4.31
N LEU A 131 -13.06 44.53 3.96
CA LEU A 131 -14.36 44.60 3.26
C LEU A 131 -15.44 45.28 4.12
N LYS A 132 -15.49 44.98 5.42
CA LYS A 132 -16.45 45.59 6.35
C LYS A 132 -16.21 47.10 6.48
N ASP A 133 -14.94 47.51 6.59
CA ASP A 133 -14.55 48.91 6.70
C ASP A 133 -14.98 49.72 5.48
N SER A 134 -14.80 49.19 4.27
CA SER A 134 -15.16 49.90 3.04
C SER A 134 -16.68 50.00 2.84
N ILE A 135 -17.44 48.97 3.23
CA ILE A 135 -18.91 49.02 3.29
C ILE A 135 -19.37 50.11 4.27
N ALA A 136 -18.82 50.14 5.49
CA ALA A 136 -19.16 51.14 6.49
C ALA A 136 -18.79 52.56 6.07
N LEU A 137 -17.66 52.71 5.37
CA LEU A 137 -17.23 54.00 4.83
C LEU A 137 -18.15 54.48 3.71
N HIS A 138 -18.62 53.57 2.86
CA HIS A 138 -19.63 53.87 1.85
C HIS A 138 -20.93 54.36 2.50
N ASP A 139 -21.40 53.67 3.54
CA ASP A 139 -22.63 54.00 4.26
C ASP A 139 -22.57 55.40 4.92
N THR A 140 -21.40 55.82 5.39
CA THR A 140 -21.23 57.03 6.21
C THR A 140 -20.70 58.24 5.44
N GLN A 141 -19.83 58.02 4.46
CA GLN A 141 -19.09 59.06 3.74
C GLN A 141 -19.27 58.98 2.21
N GLY A 142 -19.99 57.97 1.72
CA GLY A 142 -20.32 57.80 0.31
C GLY A 142 -19.23 57.16 -0.53
N PHE A 143 -19.49 57.07 -1.83
CA PHE A 143 -18.70 56.33 -2.81
C PHE A 143 -17.21 56.72 -2.84
N GLN A 144 -16.88 58.01 -2.85
CA GLN A 144 -15.49 58.44 -3.01
C GLN A 144 -14.61 58.02 -1.84
N ALA A 145 -15.10 58.18 -0.61
CA ALA A 145 -14.37 57.73 0.58
C ALA A 145 -14.13 56.21 0.55
N ALA A 146 -15.16 55.43 0.20
CA ALA A 146 -15.04 53.98 0.06
C ALA A 146 -14.05 53.57 -1.03
N ARG A 147 -14.06 54.26 -2.19
CA ARG A 147 -13.13 54.02 -3.30
C ARG A 147 -11.69 54.31 -2.90
N ASP A 148 -11.42 55.45 -2.27
CA ASP A 148 -10.07 55.82 -1.84
C ASP A 148 -9.52 54.81 -0.82
N ARG A 149 -10.40 54.32 0.06
CA ARG A 149 -10.05 53.25 1.01
C ARG A 149 -9.76 51.93 0.31
N GLU A 150 -10.56 51.54 -0.69
CA GLU A 150 -10.32 50.32 -1.46
C GLU A 150 -8.97 50.38 -2.20
N ILE A 151 -8.63 51.52 -2.79
CA ILE A 151 -7.31 51.73 -3.44
C ILE A 151 -6.17 51.52 -2.43
N ALA A 152 -6.28 52.09 -1.23
CA ALA A 152 -5.28 51.89 -0.18
C ALA A 152 -5.19 50.43 0.30
N MET A 153 -6.30 49.67 0.27
CA MET A 153 -6.29 48.24 0.58
C MET A 153 -5.66 47.41 -0.53
N MET A 154 -5.82 47.79 -1.80
CA MET A 154 -5.17 47.12 -2.93
C MET A 154 -3.64 47.16 -2.80
N GLU A 155 -3.07 48.25 -2.31
CA GLU A 155 -1.62 48.37 -2.05
C GLU A 155 -1.12 47.37 -0.99
N ARG A 156 -1.99 46.94 -0.06
CA ARG A 156 -1.64 45.90 0.93
C ARG A 156 -1.55 44.52 0.30
N ALA A 157 -2.22 44.29 -0.82
CA ALA A 157 -2.25 43.02 -1.53
C ALA A 157 -2.67 41.82 -0.63
N THR A 158 -3.61 42.04 0.30
CA THR A 158 -4.06 41.01 1.26
C THR A 158 -4.56 39.75 0.56
N MET A 159 -5.34 39.88 -0.52
CA MET A 159 -5.82 38.73 -1.30
C MET A 159 -4.71 37.97 -2.02
N ASP A 160 -3.66 38.65 -2.47
CA ASP A 160 -2.54 37.98 -3.12
C ASP A 160 -1.72 37.18 -2.10
N ARG A 161 -1.57 37.69 -0.88
CA ARG A 161 -0.99 36.93 0.23
C ARG A 161 -1.84 35.72 0.59
N ILE A 162 -3.17 35.86 0.61
CA ILE A 162 -4.10 34.73 0.82
C ILE A 162 -3.88 33.67 -0.27
N ARG A 163 -3.90 34.06 -1.55
CA ARG A 163 -3.64 33.13 -2.68
C ARG A 163 -2.28 32.46 -2.57
N ALA A 164 -1.25 33.19 -2.12
CA ALA A 164 0.08 32.63 -1.89
C ALA A 164 0.09 31.56 -0.79
N VAL A 165 -0.50 31.84 0.38
CA VAL A 165 -0.59 30.89 1.50
C VAL A 165 -1.41 29.66 1.13
N ILE A 166 -2.55 29.84 0.44
CA ILE A 166 -3.35 28.74 -0.10
C ILE A 166 -2.52 27.88 -1.06
N GLY A 167 -1.71 28.50 -1.91
CA GLY A 167 -0.77 27.81 -2.79
C GLY A 167 0.32 27.05 -2.03
N GLU A 168 0.79 27.55 -0.88
CA GLU A 168 1.73 26.84 -0.01
C GLU A 168 1.10 25.64 0.69
N ILE A 169 -0.13 25.78 1.20
CA ILE A 169 -0.89 24.69 1.81
C ILE A 169 -1.09 23.58 0.77
N THR A 170 -1.60 23.94 -0.41
CA THR A 170 -1.85 23.00 -1.51
C THR A 170 -0.57 22.28 -1.93
N ARG A 171 0.54 23.01 -2.11
CA ARG A 171 1.84 22.41 -2.43
C ARG A 171 2.28 21.43 -1.35
N GLY A 172 2.22 21.83 -0.08
CA GLY A 172 2.57 20.97 1.05
C GLY A 172 1.77 19.65 1.07
N GLU A 173 0.46 19.74 0.84
CA GLU A 173 -0.43 18.58 0.77
C GLU A 173 -0.08 17.66 -0.41
N THR A 174 0.12 18.22 -1.60
CA THR A 174 0.49 17.43 -2.78
C THR A 174 1.88 16.78 -2.66
N THR A 175 2.85 17.45 -2.02
CA THR A 175 4.18 16.89 -1.76
C THR A 175 4.09 15.73 -0.77
N LEU A 176 3.37 15.92 0.34
CA LEU A 176 3.18 14.88 1.35
C LEU A 176 2.47 13.65 0.77
N LEU A 177 1.47 13.87 -0.08
CA LEU A 177 0.79 12.79 -0.80
C LEU A 177 1.75 12.02 -1.72
N ALA A 178 2.60 12.72 -2.48
CA ALA A 178 3.56 12.09 -3.37
C ALA A 178 4.63 11.29 -2.61
N GLU A 179 5.12 11.81 -1.48
CA GLU A 179 6.05 11.10 -0.59
C GLU A 179 5.43 9.81 -0.05
N ARG A 180 4.23 9.91 0.52
CA ARG A 180 3.46 8.77 1.02
C ARG A 180 3.22 7.74 -0.08
N GLN A 181 2.81 8.16 -1.28
CA GLN A 181 2.61 7.26 -2.42
C GLN A 181 3.89 6.50 -2.78
N SER A 182 5.05 7.18 -2.73
CA SER A 182 6.34 6.55 -3.03
C SER A 182 6.74 5.48 -2.01
N GLU A 183 6.34 5.64 -0.75
CA GLU A 183 6.58 4.65 0.31
C GLU A 183 5.75 3.39 0.06
N VAL A 184 4.48 3.53 -0.31
CA VAL A 184 3.60 2.40 -0.69
C VAL A 184 4.20 1.61 -1.84
N ASP A 185 4.63 2.31 -2.89
CA ASP A 185 5.15 1.68 -4.08
C ASP A 185 6.43 0.87 -3.77
N ARG A 186 7.26 1.35 -2.82
CA ARG A 186 8.44 0.60 -2.35
C ARG A 186 8.04 -0.66 -1.60
N ASP A 187 7.04 -0.57 -0.74
CA ASP A 187 6.58 -1.70 0.06
C ASP A 187 5.85 -2.75 -0.80
N GLU A 188 5.04 -2.33 -1.77
CA GLU A 188 4.46 -3.23 -2.77
C GLU A 188 5.52 -3.96 -3.60
N ARG A 189 6.60 -3.28 -4.00
CA ARG A 189 7.70 -3.91 -4.74
C ARG A 189 8.41 -4.96 -3.88
N ARG A 190 8.65 -4.67 -2.60
CA ARG A 190 9.24 -5.63 -1.66
C ARG A 190 8.36 -6.86 -1.49
N ILE A 191 7.06 -6.68 -1.31
CA ILE A 191 6.09 -7.79 -1.18
C ILE A 191 6.10 -8.65 -2.46
N ARG A 192 6.07 -8.03 -3.64
CA ARG A 192 6.17 -8.76 -4.91
C ARG A 192 7.44 -9.61 -5.00
N TRP A 193 8.60 -9.06 -4.65
CA TRP A 193 9.86 -9.80 -4.67
C TRP A 193 9.90 -10.95 -3.66
N VAL A 194 9.36 -10.74 -2.46
CA VAL A 194 9.22 -11.81 -1.45
C VAL A 194 8.31 -12.92 -1.97
N ALA A 195 7.17 -12.59 -2.59
CA ALA A 195 6.27 -13.57 -3.18
C ALA A 195 6.94 -14.39 -4.30
N VAL A 196 7.69 -13.73 -5.20
CA VAL A 196 8.48 -14.39 -6.25
C VAL A 196 9.54 -15.30 -5.64
N ALA A 197 10.26 -14.86 -4.60
CA ALA A 197 11.27 -15.67 -3.92
C ALA A 197 10.67 -16.92 -3.26
N ILE A 198 9.51 -16.79 -2.60
CA ILE A 198 8.78 -17.92 -2.01
C ILE A 198 8.30 -18.90 -3.09
N ALA A 199 7.77 -18.39 -4.21
CA ALA A 199 7.34 -19.21 -5.34
C ALA A 199 8.53 -19.98 -5.95
N LEU A 200 9.67 -19.33 -6.16
CA LEU A 200 10.91 -19.96 -6.63
C LEU A 200 11.43 -21.01 -5.65
N ALA A 201 11.50 -20.71 -4.35
CA ALA A 201 11.92 -21.66 -3.33
C ALA A 201 11.01 -22.89 -3.29
N SER A 202 9.70 -22.70 -3.46
CA SER A 202 8.71 -23.78 -3.51
C SER A 202 8.85 -24.63 -4.78
N PHE A 203 9.16 -24.00 -5.92
CA PHE A 203 9.48 -24.71 -7.15
C PHE A 203 10.76 -25.56 -7.03
N LEU A 204 11.83 -24.97 -6.48
CA LEU A 204 13.11 -25.65 -6.28
C LEU A 204 13.01 -26.81 -5.29
N THR A 205 12.31 -26.63 -4.17
CA THR A 205 12.08 -27.71 -3.19
C THR A 205 11.28 -28.85 -3.81
N ARG A 206 10.23 -28.55 -4.60
CA ARG A 206 9.47 -29.57 -5.34
C ARG A 206 10.35 -30.33 -6.34
N ALA A 207 11.14 -29.62 -7.13
CA ALA A 207 12.07 -30.24 -8.08
C ALA A 207 13.11 -31.12 -7.36
N GLY A 208 13.66 -30.64 -6.24
CA GLY A 208 14.61 -31.38 -5.40
C GLY A 208 14.01 -32.66 -4.82
N VAL A 209 12.77 -32.62 -4.34
CA VAL A 209 12.04 -33.80 -3.84
C VAL A 209 11.84 -34.84 -4.94
N GLU A 210 11.39 -34.44 -6.13
CA GLU A 210 11.21 -35.39 -7.25
C GLU A 210 12.54 -36.00 -7.71
N ILE A 211 13.62 -35.21 -7.80
CA ILE A 211 14.96 -35.72 -8.13
C ILE A 211 15.45 -36.71 -7.06
N TYR A 212 15.22 -36.41 -5.77
CA TYR A 212 15.61 -37.29 -4.67
C TYR A 212 14.85 -38.63 -4.70
N LEU A 213 13.53 -38.59 -4.91
CA LEU A 213 12.71 -39.79 -5.00
C LEU A 213 13.09 -40.64 -6.21
N ALA A 214 13.28 -40.04 -7.40
CA ALA A 214 13.73 -40.73 -8.59
C ALA A 214 15.10 -41.40 -8.40
N ARG A 215 16.03 -40.75 -7.69
CA ARG A 215 17.33 -41.35 -7.34
C ARG A 215 17.19 -42.51 -6.36
N ARG A 216 16.26 -42.42 -5.41
CA ARG A 216 15.99 -43.48 -4.42
C ARG A 216 15.38 -44.71 -5.07
N GLU A 217 14.43 -44.54 -5.98
CA GLU A 217 13.81 -45.63 -6.75
C GLU A 217 14.86 -46.34 -7.61
N ARG A 218 15.64 -45.60 -8.41
CA ARG A 218 16.73 -46.20 -9.20
C ARG A 218 17.75 -46.98 -8.36
N ARG A 219 18.05 -46.53 -7.13
CA ARG A 219 18.93 -47.25 -6.20
C ARG A 219 18.31 -48.55 -5.67
N ARG A 220 17.01 -48.54 -5.40
CA ARG A 220 16.25 -49.75 -5.01
C ARG A 220 16.19 -50.74 -6.17
N ASP A 221 15.86 -50.27 -7.36
CA ASP A 221 15.79 -51.11 -8.57
C ASP A 221 17.16 -51.72 -8.91
N ALA A 222 18.26 -50.99 -8.69
CA ALA A 222 19.61 -51.52 -8.86
C ALA A 222 19.99 -52.58 -7.82
N GLN A 223 19.41 -52.53 -6.61
CA GLN A 223 19.62 -53.52 -5.55
C GLN A 223 18.73 -54.76 -5.75
N GLU A 224 17.49 -54.60 -6.20
CA GLU A 224 16.57 -55.71 -6.50
C GLU A 224 16.85 -56.37 -7.86
N GLY A 225 17.31 -55.59 -8.85
CA GLY A 225 17.64 -56.04 -10.20
C GLY A 225 19.09 -56.52 -10.39
N ALA A 226 19.90 -56.55 -9.33
CA ALA A 226 21.23 -57.17 -9.40
C ALA A 226 21.05 -58.66 -9.75
N PRO A 227 21.55 -59.13 -10.91
CA PRO A 227 21.30 -60.51 -11.34
C PRO A 227 21.88 -61.50 -10.31
N PRO A 228 21.22 -62.63 -10.04
CA PRO A 228 21.70 -63.65 -9.09
C PRO A 228 23.06 -64.28 -9.47
N ALA A 229 23.67 -63.84 -10.57
CA ALA A 229 24.96 -64.28 -11.08
C ALA A 229 26.11 -64.12 -10.07
N LEU A 230 26.08 -63.13 -9.17
CA LEU A 230 27.13 -62.96 -8.15
C LEU A 230 26.99 -63.97 -6.98
N ALA A 231 25.76 -64.44 -6.71
CA ALA A 231 25.50 -65.48 -5.72
C ALA A 231 25.81 -66.89 -6.26
N SER A 232 25.57 -67.14 -7.55
CA SER A 232 25.88 -68.44 -8.17
C SER A 232 27.38 -68.62 -8.46
N SER A 233 28.11 -67.55 -8.80
CA SER A 233 29.56 -67.62 -9.05
C SER A 233 30.38 -67.82 -7.76
N SER A 234 29.97 -67.22 -6.64
CA SER A 234 30.61 -67.47 -5.34
C SER A 234 30.34 -68.90 -4.81
N LEU A 235 29.17 -69.47 -5.07
CA LEU A 235 28.87 -70.89 -4.77
C LEU A 235 29.62 -71.86 -5.70
N ALA A 236 29.82 -71.50 -6.98
CA ALA A 236 30.58 -72.31 -7.93
C ALA A 236 32.07 -72.34 -7.57
N LEU A 237 32.66 -71.21 -7.17
CA LEU A 237 34.04 -71.13 -6.69
C LEU A 237 34.24 -71.92 -5.38
N ARG A 238 33.29 -71.86 -4.43
CA ARG A 238 33.34 -72.69 -3.21
C ARG A 238 33.24 -74.20 -3.49
N ARG A 239 32.47 -74.63 -4.50
CA ARG A 239 32.41 -76.04 -4.91
C ARG A 239 33.69 -76.49 -5.63
N ALA A 240 34.30 -75.62 -6.44
CA ALA A 240 35.55 -75.90 -7.11
C ALA A 240 36.71 -76.07 -6.10
N ASP A 241 36.73 -75.28 -5.03
CA ASP A 241 37.73 -75.36 -3.96
C ASP A 241 37.52 -76.60 -3.05
N GLN A 242 36.28 -77.02 -2.80
CA GLN A 242 36.01 -78.28 -2.08
C GLN A 242 36.27 -79.54 -2.92
N GLY A 243 36.22 -79.44 -4.25
CA GLY A 243 36.52 -80.54 -5.17
C GLY A 243 38.01 -80.81 -5.34
N SER A 244 38.85 -79.78 -5.28
CA SER A 244 40.32 -79.90 -5.42
C SER A 244 40.99 -80.50 -4.18
N ALA A 245 40.41 -80.32 -2.98
CA ALA A 245 40.88 -80.91 -1.73
C ALA A 245 40.69 -82.44 -1.65
N ARG A 246 39.85 -83.04 -2.50
CA ARG A 246 39.53 -84.48 -2.45
C ARG A 246 40.38 -85.37 -3.39
N ARG A 247 41.24 -84.78 -4.23
CA ARG A 247 42.03 -85.51 -5.25
C ARG A 247 43.53 -85.69 -4.94
N ARG A 248 44.01 -85.33 -3.74
CA ARG A 248 45.38 -85.66 -3.30
C ARG A 248 45.34 -86.64 -2.12
N ARG A 249 45.25 -87.94 -2.42
CA ARG A 249 45.76 -89.00 -1.53
C ARG A 249 46.85 -89.77 -2.29
N PRO A 250 48.10 -89.81 -1.79
CA PRO A 250 49.16 -90.62 -2.37
C PRO A 250 49.08 -92.06 -1.84
N GLY A 251 49.17 -93.05 -2.71
CA GLY A 251 49.50 -94.45 -2.36
C GLY A 251 50.52 -94.92 -3.39
N LEU A 252 51.82 -94.92 -3.05
CA LEU A 252 52.60 -96.00 -2.42
C LEU A 252 52.76 -97.23 -3.35
N TRP A 253 54.02 -97.38 -3.81
CA TRP A 253 54.86 -98.58 -4.11
C TRP A 253 54.13 -99.93 -4.20
N TRP A 254 54.42 -100.82 -5.17
CA TRP A 254 55.71 -101.49 -5.45
C TRP A 254 55.89 -101.80 -6.95
#